data_AF-A0A239HWS0-F1
#
_entry.id   AF-A0A239HWS0-F1
#
_cell.length_a   1.000
_cell.length_b   1.000
_cell.length_c   1.000
_cell.angle_alpha   90.00
_cell.angle_beta   90.00
_cell.angle_gamma   90.00
#
_symmetry.space_group_name_H-M   'P 1'
#
loop_
_entity.id
_entity.type
_entity.pdbx_description
1 polymer ?
#
loop_
_entity_poly.entity_id
_entity_poly.type
_entity_poly.pdbx_seq_one_letter_code
_entity_poly.pdbx_strand_id
1 'polypeptide(L)'
;MSVQLRRTSFLSLTFLLGAAVCALAQAPAAPQPPRGPRPKPTNIQALPKDISGDETIKYMHAYEDELGVECSYCHAKNPETKRNDFASDANPMKEKARTMIRMTAEINAKYLAALGSTPAPAPVGCGTCHRGMAKPPAFVPKPHEMPPAAPKPAM
;
A
#
# COMPACT_ATOMS: atom_id res chain seq x y z
N MET A 1 -48.91 46.50 -26.75
CA MET A 1 -49.88 45.62 -27.44
C MET A 1 -49.46 44.19 -27.14
N SER A 2 -49.75 43.69 -25.94
CA SER A 2 -51.05 43.14 -25.52
C SER A 2 -51.41 41.87 -26.27
N VAL A 3 -50.98 40.71 -25.75
CA VAL A 3 -51.81 39.50 -25.79
C VAL A 3 -51.70 38.81 -24.44
N GLN A 4 -52.68 39.07 -23.57
CA GLN A 4 -53.01 38.19 -22.46
C GLN A 4 -53.57 36.88 -23.00
N LEU A 5 -53.19 35.74 -22.42
CA LEU A 5 -53.99 34.52 -22.50
C LEU A 5 -54.18 33.90 -21.12
N ARG A 6 -55.37 34.20 -20.56
CA ARG A 6 -56.24 33.40 -19.69
C ARG A 6 -55.59 32.49 -18.64
N ARG A 7 -55.68 32.96 -17.39
CA ARG A 7 -55.67 32.15 -16.17
C ARG A 7 -56.88 31.19 -16.17
N THR A 8 -56.62 29.89 -16.23
CA THR A 8 -57.60 28.87 -15.82
C THR A 8 -57.19 28.33 -14.47
N SER A 9 -57.96 28.67 -13.44
CA SER A 9 -57.90 28.02 -12.13
C SER A 9 -58.17 26.53 -12.26
N PHE A 10 -57.21 25.72 -11.83
CA PHE A 10 -57.48 24.35 -11.40
C PHE A 10 -57.07 24.24 -9.93
N LEU A 11 -58.06 24.42 -9.06
CA LEU A 11 -58.00 23.96 -7.69
C LEU A 11 -58.15 22.44 -7.75
N SER A 12 -57.09 21.69 -7.48
CA SER A 12 -57.17 20.26 -7.20
C SER A 12 -56.14 19.93 -6.13
N LEU A 13 -56.67 19.98 -4.92
CA LEU A 13 -56.11 19.53 -3.66
C LEU A 13 -55.92 18.01 -3.71
N THR A 14 -54.68 17.51 -3.88
CA THR A 14 -54.36 16.11 -3.56
C THR A 14 -52.90 15.92 -3.17
N PHE A 15 -52.72 15.56 -1.90
CA PHE A 15 -51.74 14.60 -1.37
C PHE A 15 -50.25 14.98 -1.34
N LEU A 16 -49.89 15.67 -0.26
CA LEU A 16 -48.68 15.39 0.52
C LEU A 16 -48.61 13.90 0.85
N LEU A 17 -47.75 13.13 0.17
CA LEU A 17 -47.40 11.77 0.59
C LEU A 17 -45.97 11.42 0.15
N GLY A 18 -45.11 11.12 1.13
CA GLY A 18 -44.02 10.15 0.92
C GLY A 18 -42.59 10.67 0.89
N ALA A 19 -42.19 11.57 1.80
CA ALA A 19 -40.79 11.64 2.22
C ALA A 19 -40.47 10.44 3.11
N ALA A 20 -40.23 9.28 2.49
CA ALA A 20 -39.75 8.08 3.16
C ALA A 20 -38.69 7.41 2.27
N VAL A 21 -37.55 8.11 2.11
CA VAL A 21 -36.35 7.48 1.55
C VAL A 21 -35.81 6.55 2.64
N CYS A 22 -35.93 5.25 2.38
CA CYS A 22 -35.44 4.16 3.22
C CYS A 22 -34.06 4.44 3.81
N ALA A 23 -34.01 4.69 5.11
CA ALA A 23 -32.84 4.39 5.92
C ALA A 23 -32.68 2.86 5.95
N LEU A 24 -31.93 2.31 4.99
CA LEU A 24 -31.43 0.94 5.10
C LEU A 24 -30.46 0.91 6.29
N ALA A 25 -30.98 0.48 7.44
CA ALA A 25 -30.15 0.11 8.59
C ALA A 25 -29.15 -0.94 8.13
N GLN A 26 -27.87 -0.55 8.03
CA GLN A 26 -26.79 -1.52 7.86
C GLN A 26 -26.77 -2.38 9.11
N ALA A 27 -27.23 -3.63 8.99
CA ALA A 27 -27.13 -4.58 10.08
C ALA A 27 -25.66 -4.72 10.48
N PRO A 28 -25.33 -4.77 11.78
CA PRO A 28 -23.97 -4.99 12.21
C PRO A 28 -23.46 -6.31 11.61
N ALA A 29 -22.29 -6.25 10.96
CA ALA A 29 -21.67 -7.44 10.40
C ALA A 29 -21.50 -8.48 11.51
N ALA A 30 -22.04 -9.67 11.30
CA ALA A 30 -21.88 -10.77 12.24
C ALA A 30 -20.37 -11.05 12.43
N PRO A 31 -19.91 -11.33 13.67
CA PRO A 31 -18.52 -11.71 13.92
C PRO A 31 -18.14 -12.88 13.01
N GLN A 32 -17.14 -12.68 12.16
CA GLN A 32 -16.59 -13.76 11.36
C GLN A 32 -15.96 -14.77 12.32
N PRO A 33 -16.21 -16.09 12.15
CA PRO A 33 -15.54 -17.09 12.96
C PRO A 33 -14.01 -16.91 12.84
N PRO A 34 -13.25 -17.16 13.92
CA PRO A 34 -11.81 -17.02 13.88
C PRO A 34 -11.25 -17.87 12.74
N ARG A 35 -10.51 -17.23 11.82
CA ARG A 35 -9.81 -17.98 10.77
C ARG A 35 -8.84 -18.94 11.46
N GLY A 36 -8.93 -20.22 11.11
CA GLY A 36 -7.94 -21.21 11.53
C GLY A 36 -6.53 -20.81 11.07
N PRO A 37 -5.47 -21.36 11.69
CA PRO A 37 -4.10 -21.04 11.35
C PRO A 37 -3.83 -21.23 9.86
N ARG A 38 -3.12 -20.29 9.24
CA ARG A 38 -2.73 -20.46 7.84
C ARG A 38 -1.80 -21.66 7.67
N PRO A 39 -1.87 -22.38 6.53
CA PRO A 39 -0.93 -23.45 6.23
C PRO A 39 0.51 -22.98 6.32
N LYS A 40 1.41 -23.86 6.74
CA LYS A 40 2.85 -23.57 6.77
C LYS A 40 3.33 -23.30 5.34
N PRO A 41 4.10 -22.22 5.10
CA PRO A 41 4.62 -21.94 3.77
C PRO A 41 5.66 -22.99 3.35
N THR A 42 5.77 -23.19 2.04
CA THR A 42 6.81 -24.02 1.43
C THR A 42 7.78 -23.16 0.64
N ASN A 43 8.98 -23.67 0.38
CA ASN A 43 10.04 -22.97 -0.36
C ASN A 43 10.48 -21.60 0.24
N ILE A 44 10.61 -21.54 1.57
CA ILE A 44 11.18 -20.40 2.29
C ILE A 44 12.71 -20.43 2.21
N GLN A 45 13.31 -19.37 1.68
CA GLN A 45 14.78 -19.28 1.45
C GLN A 45 15.46 -18.01 1.97
N ALA A 46 14.69 -16.97 2.30
CA ALA A 46 15.22 -15.67 2.77
C ALA A 46 14.57 -15.17 4.07
N LEU A 47 13.56 -15.88 4.57
CA LEU A 47 12.92 -15.67 5.87
C LEU A 47 13.29 -16.83 6.81
N PRO A 48 13.03 -16.73 8.12
CA PRO A 48 13.25 -17.84 9.06
C PRO A 48 12.61 -19.14 8.56
N LYS A 49 13.35 -20.26 8.63
CA LYS A 49 12.92 -21.54 8.02
C LYS A 49 11.67 -22.15 8.67
N ASP A 50 11.42 -21.80 9.93
CA ASP A 50 10.33 -22.27 10.77
C ASP A 50 9.17 -21.26 10.87
N ILE A 51 9.20 -20.19 10.06
CA ILE A 51 8.17 -19.16 10.04
C ILE A 51 6.76 -19.75 9.80
N SER A 52 5.78 -19.25 10.55
CA SER A 52 4.38 -19.67 10.43
C SER A 52 3.72 -19.06 9.19
N GLY A 53 2.58 -19.61 8.76
CA GLY A 53 1.80 -19.04 7.65
C GLY A 53 1.31 -17.62 7.96
N ASP A 54 0.91 -17.36 9.20
CA ASP A 54 0.43 -16.04 9.63
C ASP A 54 1.56 -15.01 9.75
N GLU A 55 2.77 -15.42 10.13
CA GLU A 55 3.91 -14.51 10.17
C GLU A 55 4.42 -14.22 8.76
N THR A 56 4.43 -15.24 7.89
CA THR A 56 4.84 -15.08 6.49
C THR A 56 3.96 -14.07 5.77
N ILE A 57 2.64 -14.15 5.93
CA ILE A 57 1.73 -13.23 5.25
C ILE A 57 1.89 -11.78 5.73
N LYS A 58 2.27 -11.56 7.01
CA LYS A 58 2.59 -10.21 7.50
C LYS A 58 3.78 -9.60 6.76
N TYR A 59 4.85 -10.37 6.57
CA TYR A 59 5.99 -9.91 5.77
C TYR A 59 5.58 -9.63 4.32
N MET A 60 4.78 -10.51 3.71
CA MET A 60 4.35 -10.30 2.31
C MET A 60 3.54 -9.02 2.15
N HIS A 61 2.58 -8.75 3.05
CA HIS A 61 1.81 -7.51 3.01
C HIS A 61 2.67 -6.28 3.29
N ALA A 62 3.63 -6.36 4.21
CA ALA A 62 4.58 -5.28 4.42
C ALA A 62 5.39 -4.98 3.13
N TYR A 63 5.81 -6.00 2.40
CA TYR A 63 6.49 -5.81 1.11
C TYR A 63 5.57 -5.22 0.03
N GLU A 64 4.30 -5.63 -0.03
CA GLU A 64 3.31 -5.01 -0.93
C GLU A 64 3.20 -3.49 -0.66
N ASP A 65 3.05 -3.12 0.60
CA ASP A 65 2.92 -1.71 1.03
C ASP A 65 4.21 -0.91 0.74
N GLU A 66 5.37 -1.47 1.07
CA GLU A 66 6.66 -0.78 0.91
C GLU A 66 7.07 -0.58 -0.55
N LEU A 67 6.65 -1.49 -1.44
CA LEU A 67 6.95 -1.44 -2.88
C LEU A 67 5.79 -0.89 -3.71
N GLY A 68 4.58 -0.74 -3.15
CA GLY A 68 3.38 -0.37 -3.90
C GLY A 68 3.04 -1.35 -5.02
N VAL A 69 3.10 -2.65 -4.70
CA VAL A 69 2.84 -3.75 -5.65
C VAL A 69 1.88 -4.77 -5.08
N GLU A 70 1.30 -5.59 -5.94
CA GLU A 70 0.44 -6.71 -5.57
C GLU A 70 1.23 -8.04 -5.53
N CYS A 71 0.69 -9.05 -4.84
CA CYS A 71 1.27 -10.39 -4.72
C CYS A 71 1.77 -10.98 -6.05
N SER A 72 1.02 -10.77 -7.15
CA SER A 72 1.36 -11.31 -8.48
C SER A 72 2.58 -10.65 -9.12
N TYR A 73 3.07 -9.54 -8.58
CA TYR A 73 4.32 -8.92 -9.02
C TYR A 73 5.51 -9.85 -8.76
N CYS A 74 5.53 -10.49 -7.59
CA CYS A 74 6.60 -11.41 -7.18
C CYS A 74 6.24 -12.88 -7.38
N HIS A 75 4.99 -13.27 -7.13
CA HIS A 75 4.58 -14.66 -7.20
C HIS A 75 4.19 -15.08 -8.63
N ALA A 76 4.50 -16.34 -8.98
CA ALA A 76 4.07 -16.90 -10.25
C ALA A 76 2.56 -17.14 -10.26
N LYS A 77 1.94 -17.14 -11.45
CA LYS A 77 0.56 -17.61 -11.60
C LYS A 77 0.55 -19.08 -11.99
N ASN A 78 -0.26 -19.87 -11.31
CA ASN A 78 -0.55 -21.23 -11.71
C ASN A 78 -1.41 -21.19 -13.01
N PRO A 79 -1.00 -21.88 -14.10
CA PRO A 79 -1.65 -21.77 -15.40
C PRO A 79 -3.06 -22.38 -15.43
N GLU A 80 -3.36 -23.35 -14.55
CA GLU A 80 -4.64 -24.04 -14.49
C GLU A 80 -5.65 -23.28 -13.62
N THR A 81 -5.28 -23.00 -12.38
CA THR A 81 -6.17 -22.36 -11.40
C THR A 81 -6.27 -20.85 -11.55
N LYS A 82 -5.36 -20.25 -12.34
CA LYS A 82 -5.18 -18.79 -12.49
C LYS A 82 -4.88 -18.04 -11.19
N ARG A 83 -4.64 -18.75 -10.08
CA ARG A 83 -4.26 -18.21 -8.78
C ARG A 83 -2.75 -18.09 -8.67
N ASN A 84 -2.28 -17.32 -7.68
CA ASN A 84 -0.86 -17.26 -7.37
C ASN A 84 -0.37 -18.62 -6.88
N ASP A 85 0.71 -19.10 -7.47
CA ASP A 85 1.53 -20.17 -6.94
C ASP A 85 2.62 -19.55 -6.07
N PHE A 86 2.35 -19.50 -4.77
CA PHE A 86 3.25 -18.83 -3.82
C PHE A 86 4.60 -19.54 -3.67
N ALA A 87 4.64 -20.86 -3.89
CA ALA A 87 5.83 -21.69 -3.72
C ALA A 87 6.73 -21.67 -4.96
N SER A 88 6.17 -21.52 -6.16
CA SER A 88 6.92 -21.50 -7.41
C SER A 88 7.90 -20.33 -7.52
N ASP A 89 9.03 -20.60 -8.17
CA ASP A 89 10.08 -19.63 -8.50
C ASP A 89 10.06 -19.26 -9.99
N ALA A 90 9.00 -19.63 -10.72
CA ALA A 90 8.86 -19.35 -12.16
C ALA A 90 8.77 -17.85 -12.49
N ASN A 91 8.39 -17.00 -11.51
CA ASN A 91 8.51 -15.56 -11.64
C ASN A 91 9.86 -15.09 -11.09
N PRO A 92 10.77 -14.57 -11.93
CA PRO A 92 12.11 -14.17 -11.51
C PRO A 92 12.13 -13.01 -10.51
N MET A 93 11.03 -12.27 -10.36
CA MET A 93 10.92 -11.22 -9.35
C MET A 93 11.02 -11.75 -7.92
N LYS A 94 10.62 -13.01 -7.69
CA LYS A 94 10.75 -13.65 -6.36
C LYS A 94 12.20 -13.81 -5.92
N GLU A 95 13.09 -14.21 -6.82
CA GLU A 95 14.52 -14.33 -6.45
C GLU A 95 15.15 -12.96 -6.24
N LYS A 96 14.77 -11.95 -7.03
CA LYS A 96 15.19 -10.56 -6.76
C LYS A 96 14.74 -10.09 -5.38
N ALA A 97 13.50 -10.38 -5.00
CA ALA A 97 12.99 -10.06 -3.67
C ALA A 97 13.77 -10.78 -2.56
N ARG A 98 14.12 -12.07 -2.73
CA ARG A 98 14.97 -12.81 -1.79
C ARG A 98 16.35 -12.18 -1.63
N THR A 99 16.98 -11.75 -2.72
CA THR A 99 18.25 -11.00 -2.65
C THR A 99 18.08 -9.70 -1.87
N MET A 100 17.01 -8.95 -2.10
CA MET A 100 16.74 -7.70 -1.36
C MET A 100 16.49 -7.94 0.13
N ILE A 101 15.76 -9.00 0.50
CA ILE A 101 15.53 -9.39 1.90
C ILE A 101 16.86 -9.69 2.61
N ARG A 102 17.76 -10.44 1.95
CA ARG A 102 19.10 -10.72 2.50
C ARG A 102 19.93 -9.43 2.63
N MET A 103 19.86 -8.57 1.62
CA MET A 103 20.57 -7.29 1.62
C MET A 103 20.14 -6.38 2.78
N THR A 104 18.83 -6.17 3.00
CA THR A 104 18.35 -5.32 4.09
C THR A 104 18.69 -5.93 5.46
N ALA A 105 18.57 -7.25 5.60
CA ALA A 105 19.01 -7.95 6.81
C ALA A 105 20.50 -7.73 7.09
N GLU A 106 21.36 -7.81 6.07
CA GLU A 106 22.80 -7.56 6.21
C GLU A 106 23.09 -6.08 6.54
N ILE A 107 22.46 -5.13 5.84
CA ILE A 107 22.60 -3.68 6.13
C ILE A 107 22.33 -3.41 7.61
N ASN A 108 21.20 -3.92 8.12
CA ASN A 108 20.80 -3.70 9.50
C ASN A 108 21.75 -4.37 10.50
N ALA A 109 22.04 -5.66 10.31
CA ALA A 109 22.77 -6.46 11.29
C ALA A 109 24.29 -6.17 11.31
N LYS A 110 24.87 -5.83 10.15
CA LYS A 110 26.32 -5.66 10.00
C LYS A 110 26.71 -4.20 9.95
N TYR A 111 26.06 -3.40 9.11
CA TYR A 111 26.54 -2.05 8.80
C TYR A 111 25.96 -1.01 9.77
N LEU A 112 24.65 -0.99 9.98
CA LEU A 112 24.04 -0.03 10.91
C LEU A 112 24.43 -0.30 12.36
N ALA A 113 24.48 -1.57 12.76
CA ALA A 113 24.94 -1.97 14.09
C ALA A 113 26.39 -1.52 14.37
N ALA A 114 27.25 -1.47 13.36
CA ALA A 114 28.65 -1.07 13.49
C ALA A 114 28.86 0.45 13.58
N LEU A 115 27.84 1.28 13.32
CA LEU A 115 27.98 2.74 13.36
C LEU A 115 28.18 3.30 14.78
N GLY A 116 27.95 2.51 15.82
CA GLY A 116 28.19 2.92 17.22
C GLY A 116 27.45 4.20 17.64
N SER A 117 26.39 4.58 16.94
CA SER A 117 25.69 5.85 17.14
C SER A 117 24.69 5.76 18.30
N THR A 118 24.53 6.86 19.05
CA THR A 118 23.53 7.00 20.10
C THR A 118 22.63 8.22 19.82
N PRO A 119 21.31 8.03 19.60
CA PRO A 119 20.61 6.74 19.53
C PRO A 119 21.04 5.89 18.32
N ALA A 120 20.74 4.59 18.36
CA ALA A 120 21.02 3.69 17.26
C ALA A 120 20.32 4.17 15.97
N PRO A 121 20.92 3.99 14.79
CA PRO A 121 20.28 4.32 13.53
C PRO A 121 18.98 3.56 13.36
N ALA A 122 17.97 4.20 12.75
CA ALA A 122 16.74 3.50 12.37
C ALA A 122 17.06 2.38 11.35
N PRO A 123 16.49 1.18 11.51
CA PRO A 123 16.71 0.09 10.56
C PRO A 123 16.15 0.45 9.18
N VAL A 124 16.82 -0.03 8.14
CA VAL A 124 16.32 0.08 6.76
C VAL A 124 15.34 -1.04 6.45
N GLY A 125 14.24 -0.68 5.80
CA GLY A 125 13.28 -1.59 5.18
C GLY A 125 13.25 -1.42 3.67
N CYS A 126 12.38 -2.13 2.96
CA CYS A 126 12.25 -1.93 1.52
C CYS A 126 11.73 -0.51 1.24
N GLY A 127 10.83 -0.01 2.10
CA GLY A 127 10.21 1.31 2.00
C GLY A 127 11.19 2.47 2.09
N THR A 128 12.34 2.28 2.77
CA THR A 128 13.41 3.29 2.85
C THR A 128 13.90 3.71 1.47
N CYS A 129 14.03 2.75 0.55
CA CYS A 129 14.49 3.00 -0.82
C CYS A 129 13.33 3.07 -1.82
N HIS A 130 12.39 2.12 -1.74
CA HIS A 130 11.32 1.96 -2.72
C HIS A 130 10.25 3.05 -2.61
N ARG A 131 9.97 3.55 -1.40
CA ARG A 131 9.00 4.63 -1.16
C ARG A 131 7.63 4.37 -1.81
N GLY A 132 7.14 3.13 -1.72
CA GLY A 132 5.86 2.73 -2.32
C GLY A 132 5.91 2.58 -3.84
N MET A 133 7.09 2.40 -4.43
CA MET A 133 7.24 2.16 -5.87
C MET A 133 8.07 0.92 -6.17
N ALA A 134 7.65 0.17 -7.18
CA ALA A 134 8.26 -1.12 -7.57
C ALA A 134 9.76 -1.01 -7.88
N LYS A 135 10.22 0.19 -8.25
CA LYS A 135 11.62 0.57 -8.40
C LYS A 135 11.90 1.80 -7.55
N PRO A 136 13.04 1.87 -6.84
CA PRO A 136 13.42 3.08 -6.11
C PRO A 136 13.43 4.30 -7.05
N PRO A 137 12.79 5.41 -6.66
CA PRO A 137 12.90 6.63 -7.44
C PRO A 137 14.33 7.14 -7.45
N ALA A 138 14.70 7.83 -8.52
CA ALA A 138 15.93 8.61 -8.52
C ALA A 138 15.89 9.66 -7.40
N PHE A 139 17.03 9.86 -6.75
CA PHE A 139 17.18 10.98 -5.83
C PHE A 139 17.12 12.30 -6.61
N VAL A 140 16.28 13.22 -6.15
CA VAL A 140 16.21 14.60 -6.66
C VAL A 140 16.59 15.53 -5.52
N PRO A 141 17.71 16.28 -5.62
CA PRO A 141 18.08 17.26 -4.60
C PRO A 141 17.03 18.36 -4.56
N LYS A 142 16.76 18.91 -3.37
CA LYS A 142 15.97 20.13 -3.26
C LYS A 142 16.71 21.27 -3.97
N PRO A 143 16.01 22.15 -4.70
CA PRO A 143 16.63 23.36 -5.24
C PRO A 143 17.34 24.12 -4.12
N HIS A 144 18.60 24.47 -4.32
CA HIS A 144 19.29 25.36 -3.39
C HIS A 144 18.84 26.78 -3.69
N GLU A 145 17.88 27.31 -2.94
CA GLU A 145 17.59 28.74 -2.95
C GLU A 145 18.79 29.46 -2.35
N MET A 146 19.62 30.11 -3.18
CA MET A 146 20.59 31.06 -2.68
C MET A 146 19.83 32.28 -2.13
N PRO A 147 20.15 32.75 -0.90
CA PRO A 147 19.65 34.03 -0.43
C PRO A 147 20.02 35.11 -1.47
N PRO A 148 19.17 36.13 -1.67
CA PRO A 148 19.51 37.25 -2.55
C PRO A 148 20.86 37.82 -2.11
N ALA A 149 21.76 38.02 -3.07
CA ALA A 149 23.06 38.60 -2.82
C ALA A 149 22.88 39.92 -2.07
N ALA A 150 23.62 40.10 -0.98
CA ALA A 150 23.61 41.37 -0.27
C ALA A 150 23.97 42.49 -1.25
N PRO A 151 23.29 43.65 -1.19
CA PRO A 151 23.63 44.78 -2.04
C PRO A 151 25.10 45.13 -1.82
N LYS A 152 25.84 45.31 -2.92
CA LYS A 152 27.24 45.76 -2.85
C LYS A 152 27.28 47.11 -2.13
N PRO A 153 28.25 47.35 -1.23
CA PRO A 153 28.44 48.68 -0.64
C PRO A 153 28.62 49.70 -1.77
N ALA A 154 27.96 50.85 -1.63
CA ALA A 154 28.21 51.98 -2.52
C ALA A 154 29.68 52.42 -2.33
N MET A 155 30.42 52.52 -3.44
CA MET A 155 31.75 53.13 -3.49
C MET A 155 31.64 54.65 -3.44
#